data_AF-A0ABD4YYL5-F1
#
_entry.id   AF-A0ABD4YYL5-F1
#
_cell.length_a   1.000
_cell.length_b   1.000
_cell.length_c   1.000
_cell.angle_alpha   90.00
_cell.angle_beta   90.00
_cell.angle_gamma   90.00
#
_symmetry.space_group_name_H-M   'P 1'
#
loop_
_entity.id
_entity.type
_entity.pdbx_description
1 polymer ?
#
loop_
_entity_poly.entity_id
_entity_poly.type
_entity_poly.pdbx_seq_one_letter_code
_entity_poly.pdbx_strand_id
1 'polypeptide(L)'
;MNTLDSKRYVINNVDALLRILHADPRYALAFRNKAEQHITLKLRRKFFNAPPEGVVDAFNNALMKFLQTRSFKDEALLHGQPEGGWTAHELAVSKLGGYLYRGSLHELIQIHRRTRHEVHLTGPQGNEEGEDAALGDARHVADPSEFNDPARAYEHLSIIKRMRDCINKLSDTLRTTMFLYLDDMPMEQIARQQDLHVPTVKSRLHAARKLVTDCTRKGMD
;
A
#
# COMPACT_ATOMS: atom_id res chain seq x y z
N MET A 1 -30.41 -1.99 -16.36
CA MET A 1 -29.08 -1.37 -16.15
C MET A 1 -28.04 -2.38 -16.61
N ASN A 2 -27.30 -2.07 -17.68
CA ASN A 2 -26.42 -3.04 -18.36
C ASN A 2 -25.24 -3.45 -17.45
N THR A 3 -25.34 -4.61 -16.82
CA THR A 3 -24.19 -5.34 -16.27
C THR A 3 -23.35 -5.80 -17.45
N LEU A 4 -22.38 -4.98 -17.86
CA LEU A 4 -21.30 -5.45 -18.73
C LEU A 4 -20.56 -6.54 -17.95
N ASP A 5 -20.86 -7.80 -18.25
CA ASP A 5 -20.12 -8.92 -17.71
C ASP A 5 -18.62 -8.68 -17.94
N SER A 6 -17.88 -8.62 -16.83
CA SER A 6 -16.45 -8.37 -16.87
C SER A 6 -15.79 -9.53 -17.61
N LYS A 7 -15.21 -9.22 -18.78
CA LYS A 7 -14.56 -10.22 -19.64
C LYS A 7 -13.50 -10.98 -18.84
N ARG A 8 -13.55 -12.31 -18.91
CA ARG A 8 -12.63 -13.21 -18.23
C ARG A 8 -11.64 -13.81 -19.22
N TYR A 9 -10.42 -14.03 -18.75
CA TYR A 9 -9.38 -14.67 -19.54
C TYR A 9 -8.70 -15.79 -18.79
N VAL A 10 -8.52 -16.92 -19.46
CA VAL A 10 -7.66 -18.00 -18.96
C VAL A 10 -6.22 -17.60 -19.21
N ILE A 11 -5.43 -17.45 -18.14
CA ILE A 11 -4.05 -16.98 -18.17
C ILE A 11 -3.15 -18.09 -17.66
N ASN A 12 -2.40 -18.72 -18.58
CA ASN A 12 -1.56 -19.88 -18.25
C ASN A 12 -0.13 -19.50 -17.86
N ASN A 13 0.35 -18.33 -18.29
CA ASN A 13 1.70 -17.81 -18.02
C ASN A 13 1.74 -16.29 -18.20
N VAL A 14 2.86 -15.68 -17.79
CA VAL A 14 3.08 -14.22 -17.88
C VAL A 14 3.01 -13.74 -19.32
N ASP A 15 3.54 -14.50 -20.28
CA ASP A 15 3.50 -14.10 -21.70
C ASP A 15 2.06 -14.03 -22.24
N ALA A 16 1.20 -14.97 -21.86
CA ALA A 16 -0.21 -14.96 -22.21
C ALA A 16 -0.92 -13.74 -21.59
N LEU A 17 -0.62 -13.43 -20.31
CA LEU A 17 -1.12 -12.22 -19.67
C LEU A 17 -0.72 -10.97 -20.44
N LEU A 18 0.56 -10.82 -20.78
CA LEU A 18 1.04 -9.64 -21.51
C LEU A 18 0.35 -9.51 -22.88
N ARG A 19 0.18 -10.61 -23.62
CA ARG A 19 -0.57 -10.61 -24.88
C ARG A 19 -2.02 -10.18 -24.70
N ILE A 20 -2.69 -10.64 -23.64
CA ILE A 20 -4.07 -10.23 -23.31
C ILE A 20 -4.12 -8.74 -22.98
N LEU A 21 -3.20 -8.24 -22.15
CA LEU A 21 -3.14 -6.81 -21.81
C LEU A 21 -2.89 -5.93 -23.03
N HIS A 22 -2.08 -6.40 -23.99
CA HIS A 22 -1.87 -5.71 -25.26
C HIS A 22 -3.09 -5.76 -26.20
N ALA A 23 -3.75 -6.93 -26.28
CA ALA A 23 -4.87 -7.15 -27.19
C ALA A 23 -6.19 -6.52 -26.70
N ASP A 24 -6.36 -6.37 -25.38
CA ASP A 24 -7.57 -5.82 -24.76
C ASP A 24 -7.23 -4.64 -23.83
N PRO A 25 -7.17 -3.41 -24.38
CA PRO A 25 -6.87 -2.21 -23.61
C PRO A 25 -7.90 -1.93 -22.50
N ARG A 26 -9.15 -2.38 -22.66
CA ARG A 26 -10.20 -2.18 -21.64
C ARG A 26 -9.94 -3.08 -20.44
N TYR A 27 -9.60 -4.35 -20.68
CA TYR A 27 -9.19 -5.26 -19.62
C TYR A 27 -7.92 -4.78 -18.90
N ALA A 28 -6.93 -4.31 -19.67
CA ALA A 28 -5.68 -3.78 -19.11
C ALA A 28 -5.90 -2.55 -18.23
N LEU A 29 -6.72 -1.60 -18.69
CA LEU A 29 -7.06 -0.40 -17.91
C LEU A 29 -7.84 -0.75 -16.64
N ALA A 30 -8.80 -1.68 -16.73
CA ALA A 30 -9.55 -2.15 -15.58
C ALA A 30 -8.65 -2.82 -14.54
N PHE A 31 -7.72 -3.68 -14.98
CA PHE A 31 -6.73 -4.33 -14.12
C PHE A 31 -5.84 -3.29 -13.43
N ARG A 32 -5.26 -2.36 -14.21
CA ARG A 32 -4.38 -1.31 -13.68
C ARG A 32 -5.10 -0.48 -12.62
N ASN A 33 -6.28 0.06 -12.94
CA ASN A 33 -7.02 0.93 -12.03
C ASN A 33 -7.39 0.22 -10.74
N LYS A 34 -7.81 -1.05 -10.83
CA LYS A 34 -8.19 -1.83 -9.65
C LYS A 34 -6.97 -2.22 -8.81
N ALA A 35 -5.87 -2.62 -9.44
CA ALA A 35 -4.61 -2.92 -8.76
C ALA A 35 -4.04 -1.68 -8.07
N GLU A 36 -3.98 -0.55 -8.78
CA GLU A 36 -3.56 0.75 -8.25
C GLU A 36 -4.41 1.13 -7.04
N GLN A 37 -5.74 1.08 -7.16
CA GLN A 37 -6.65 1.39 -6.06
C GLN A 37 -6.35 0.51 -4.84
N HIS A 38 -6.33 -0.81 -4.97
CA HIS A 38 -6.11 -1.71 -3.84
C HIS A 38 -4.72 -1.56 -3.21
N ILE A 39 -3.68 -1.47 -4.03
CA ILE A 39 -2.29 -1.45 -3.57
C ILE A 39 -1.96 -0.11 -2.94
N THR A 40 -2.31 1.00 -3.60
CA THR A 40 -2.04 2.35 -3.07
C THR A 40 -2.79 2.59 -1.77
N LEU A 41 -4.04 2.11 -1.64
CA LEU A 41 -4.78 2.17 -0.38
C LEU A 41 -4.08 1.40 0.74
N LYS A 42 -3.61 0.18 0.46
CA LYS A 42 -2.89 -0.64 1.45
C LYS A 42 -1.56 0.01 1.86
N LEU A 43 -0.82 0.56 0.91
CA LEU A 43 0.45 1.24 1.18
C LEU A 43 0.25 2.56 1.93
N ARG A 44 -0.81 3.33 1.65
CA ARG A 44 -1.11 4.56 2.38
C ARG A 44 -1.39 4.32 3.87
N ARG A 45 -1.97 3.17 4.24
CA ARG A 45 -2.11 2.79 5.66
C ARG A 45 -0.76 2.59 6.34
N LYS A 46 0.21 2.02 5.62
CA LYS A 46 1.56 1.70 6.15
C LYS A 46 2.56 2.85 6.03
N PHE A 47 2.42 3.70 5.01
CA PHE A 47 3.28 4.84 4.72
C PHE A 47 2.44 6.12 4.69
N PHE A 48 1.79 6.43 5.80
CA PHE A 48 0.96 7.62 5.91
C PHE A 48 1.74 8.90 5.57
N ASN A 49 3.03 8.92 5.89
CA ASN A 49 3.92 10.06 5.66
C ASN A 49 4.42 10.19 4.21
N ALA A 50 4.30 9.16 3.37
CA ALA A 50 4.66 9.27 1.95
C ALA A 50 3.59 10.11 1.22
N PRO A 51 3.97 11.08 0.37
CA PRO A 51 3.00 11.88 -0.37
C PRO A 51 2.08 10.96 -1.21
N PRO A 52 0.79 11.30 -1.37
CA PRO A 52 -0.13 10.49 -2.16
C PRO A 52 0.37 10.22 -3.58
N GLU A 53 1.09 11.16 -4.21
CA GLU A 53 1.73 10.96 -5.52
C GLU A 53 2.85 9.92 -5.43
N GLY A 54 3.72 10.00 -4.43
CA GLY A 54 4.83 9.06 -4.26
C GLY A 54 4.39 7.60 -4.06
N VAL A 55 3.23 7.37 -3.45
CA VAL A 55 2.64 6.01 -3.35
C VAL A 55 2.14 5.49 -4.69
N VAL A 56 1.55 6.36 -5.52
CA VAL A 56 1.11 6.02 -6.87
C VAL A 56 2.32 5.77 -7.77
N ASP A 57 3.35 6.60 -7.68
CA ASP A 57 4.61 6.44 -8.43
C ASP A 57 5.32 5.13 -8.10
N ALA A 58 5.35 4.75 -6.82
CA ALA A 58 5.90 3.47 -6.39
C ALA A 58 5.16 2.27 -6.99
N PHE A 59 3.82 2.36 -7.09
CA PHE A 59 3.02 1.35 -7.78
C PHE A 59 3.32 1.32 -9.28
N ASN A 60 3.35 2.47 -9.94
CA ASN A 60 3.64 2.55 -11.37
C ASN A 60 5.04 1.99 -11.68
N ASN A 61 6.04 2.28 -10.86
CA ASN A 61 7.39 1.73 -11.00
C ASN A 61 7.41 0.20 -10.83
N ALA A 62 6.70 -0.33 -9.84
CA ALA A 62 6.59 -1.77 -9.65
C ALA A 62 5.89 -2.47 -10.81
N LEU A 63 4.82 -1.86 -11.35
CA LEU A 63 4.12 -2.37 -12.53
C LEU A 63 5.03 -2.33 -13.77
N MET A 64 5.76 -1.24 -14.00
CA MET A 64 6.70 -1.13 -15.11
C MET A 64 7.82 -2.17 -15.01
N LYS A 65 8.36 -2.40 -13.81
CA LYS A 65 9.35 -3.46 -13.58
C LYS A 65 8.77 -4.83 -13.90
N PHE A 66 7.57 -5.14 -13.44
CA PHE A 66 6.89 -6.39 -13.78
C PHE A 66 6.74 -6.60 -15.29
N LEU A 67 6.30 -5.56 -16.01
CA LEU A 67 6.14 -5.60 -17.47
C LEU A 67 7.47 -5.83 -18.20
N GLN A 68 8.60 -5.41 -17.62
CA GLN A 68 9.94 -5.53 -18.21
C GLN A 68 10.65 -6.84 -17.85
N THR A 69 10.64 -7.25 -16.58
CA THR A 69 11.51 -8.33 -16.08
C THR A 69 10.90 -9.71 -16.19
N ARG A 70 9.57 -9.82 -16.33
CA ARG A 70 8.83 -11.10 -16.33
C ARG A 70 9.16 -12.03 -15.15
N SER A 71 9.62 -11.46 -14.03
CA SER A 71 10.11 -12.23 -12.87
C SER A 71 9.02 -12.87 -12.01
N PHE A 72 7.76 -12.84 -12.47
CA PHE A 72 6.64 -13.47 -11.78
C PHE A 72 6.53 -14.93 -12.21
N LYS A 73 6.38 -15.83 -11.23
CA LYS A 73 6.28 -17.28 -11.48
C LYS A 73 4.95 -17.62 -12.16
N ASP A 74 4.99 -18.36 -13.27
CA ASP A 74 3.81 -18.73 -14.04
C ASP A 74 2.83 -19.58 -13.22
N GLU A 75 3.35 -20.45 -12.34
CA GLU A 75 2.53 -21.32 -11.48
C GLU A 75 1.64 -20.51 -10.52
N ALA A 76 2.03 -19.27 -10.22
CA ALA A 76 1.24 -18.38 -9.37
C ALA A 76 -0.01 -17.82 -10.08
N LEU A 77 -0.08 -17.85 -11.41
CA LEU A 77 -1.28 -17.48 -12.19
C LEU A 77 -2.32 -18.60 -12.23
N LEU A 78 -1.84 -19.85 -12.24
CA LEU A 78 -2.68 -21.05 -12.27
C LEU A 78 -3.31 -21.32 -10.90
N HIS A 79 -2.58 -21.03 -9.82
CA HIS A 79 -3.05 -21.31 -8.47
C HIS A 79 -4.23 -20.43 -8.05
N GLY A 80 -5.42 -21.03 -7.97
CA GLY A 80 -6.65 -20.35 -7.57
C GLY A 80 -7.39 -19.67 -8.72
N GLN A 81 -7.02 -20.00 -9.97
CA GLN A 81 -7.69 -19.51 -11.16
C GLN A 81 -9.12 -20.06 -11.25
N PRO A 82 -10.14 -19.20 -11.44
CA PRO A 82 -11.52 -19.65 -11.65
C PRO A 82 -11.64 -20.46 -12.95
N GLU A 83 -12.63 -21.37 -13.03
CA GLU A 83 -12.86 -22.22 -14.22
C GLU A 83 -13.04 -21.42 -15.52
N GLY A 84 -13.59 -20.20 -15.43
CA GLY A 84 -13.76 -19.28 -16.56
C GLY A 84 -12.58 -18.33 -16.80
N GLY A 85 -11.48 -18.45 -16.03
CA GLY A 85 -10.37 -17.53 -16.02
C GLY A 85 -10.58 -16.30 -15.13
N TRP A 86 -9.60 -15.41 -15.14
CA TRP A 86 -9.56 -14.23 -14.28
C TRP A 86 -10.30 -13.04 -14.88
N THR A 87 -11.20 -12.42 -14.13
CA THR A 87 -11.56 -11.02 -14.37
C THR A 87 -10.37 -10.11 -14.03
N ALA A 88 -10.37 -8.89 -14.59
CA ALA A 88 -9.37 -7.88 -14.28
C ALA A 88 -9.32 -7.55 -12.77
N HIS A 89 -10.47 -7.59 -12.09
CA HIS A 89 -10.55 -7.35 -10.65
C HIS A 89 -9.96 -8.50 -9.84
N GLU A 90 -10.35 -9.75 -10.13
CA GLU A 90 -9.84 -10.93 -9.42
C GLU A 90 -8.33 -11.05 -9.60
N LEU A 91 -7.82 -10.77 -10.81
CA LEU A 91 -6.39 -10.77 -11.07
C LEU A 91 -5.66 -9.71 -10.23
N ALA A 92 -6.23 -8.52 -10.06
CA ALA A 92 -5.67 -7.43 -9.26
C ALA A 92 -5.61 -7.72 -7.76
N VAL A 93 -6.46 -8.61 -7.24
CA VAL A 93 -6.44 -9.05 -5.83
C VAL A 93 -5.76 -10.41 -5.63
N SER A 94 -5.38 -11.09 -6.71
CA SER A 94 -4.69 -12.38 -6.70
C SER A 94 -3.23 -12.29 -6.20
N LYS A 95 -2.48 -13.39 -6.34
CA LYS A 95 -1.03 -13.44 -6.10
C LYS A 95 -0.26 -12.41 -6.93
N LEU A 96 -0.74 -12.05 -8.13
CA LEU A 96 -0.14 -10.98 -8.93
C LEU A 96 -0.28 -9.61 -8.26
N GLY A 97 -1.47 -9.30 -7.72
CA GLY A 97 -1.68 -8.12 -6.90
C GLY A 97 -0.76 -8.08 -5.67
N GLY A 98 -0.60 -9.21 -4.99
CA GLY A 98 0.34 -9.34 -3.87
C GLY A 98 1.82 -9.16 -4.27
N TYR A 99 2.20 -9.60 -5.47
CA TYR A 99 3.53 -9.35 -6.03
C TYR A 99 3.75 -7.87 -6.32
N LEU A 100 2.81 -7.22 -7.00
CA LEU A 100 2.85 -5.78 -7.28
C LEU A 100 2.88 -4.95 -5.99
N TYR A 101 2.12 -5.35 -4.96
CA TYR A 101 2.20 -4.74 -3.63
C TYR A 101 3.61 -4.81 -3.05
N ARG A 102 4.28 -5.97 -3.13
CA ARG A 102 5.66 -6.15 -2.63
C ARG A 102 6.65 -5.29 -3.39
N GLY A 103 6.55 -5.24 -4.72
CA GLY A 103 7.38 -4.35 -5.54
C GLY A 103 7.18 -2.89 -5.15
N SER A 104 5.94 -2.46 -5.02
CA SER A 104 5.57 -1.08 -4.65
C SER A 104 6.06 -0.72 -3.24
N LEU A 105 5.94 -1.66 -2.30
CA LEU A 105 6.49 -1.54 -0.94
C LEU A 105 8.00 -1.35 -0.97
N HIS A 106 8.70 -2.13 -1.79
CA HIS A 106 10.15 -2.03 -1.92
C HIS A 106 10.58 -0.67 -2.49
N GLU A 107 9.91 -0.18 -3.53
CA GLU A 107 10.13 1.17 -4.07
C GLU A 107 9.93 2.25 -3.00
N LEU A 108 8.84 2.18 -2.23
CA LEU A 108 8.59 3.14 -1.14
C LEU A 108 9.66 3.11 -0.06
N ILE A 109 10.12 1.91 0.33
CA ILE A 109 11.21 1.77 1.30
C ILE A 109 12.49 2.38 0.74
N GLN A 110 12.81 2.14 -0.54
CA GLN A 110 14.00 2.74 -1.16
C GLN A 110 13.90 4.27 -1.22
N ILE A 111 12.75 4.83 -1.62
CA ILE A 111 12.51 6.27 -1.62
C ILE A 111 12.70 6.82 -0.20
N HIS A 112 12.10 6.18 0.80
CA HIS A 112 12.22 6.58 2.20
C HIS A 112 13.68 6.55 2.70
N ARG A 113 14.44 5.51 2.33
CA ARG A 113 15.88 5.38 2.65
C ARG A 113 16.75 6.44 1.98
N ARG A 114 16.41 6.88 0.76
CA ARG A 114 17.16 7.94 0.06
C ARG A 114 16.90 9.31 0.67
N THR A 115 15.66 9.57 1.08
CA THR A 115 15.24 10.85 1.67
C THR A 115 15.69 11.00 3.13
N ARG A 116 15.71 9.91 3.90
CA ARG A 116 16.30 9.86 5.25
C ARG A 116 17.66 9.16 5.17
N HIS A 117 18.74 9.90 4.95
CA HIS A 117 20.07 9.35 5.17
C HIS A 117 20.13 8.74 6.59
N GLU A 118 20.47 7.45 6.66
CA GLU A 118 20.77 6.64 7.86
C GLU A 118 19.64 6.48 8.90
N VAL A 119 18.72 5.55 8.65
CA VAL A 119 18.10 4.77 9.74
C VAL A 119 18.29 3.29 9.43
N HIS A 120 19.18 2.65 10.19
CA HIS A 120 19.27 1.19 10.26
C HIS A 120 17.97 0.66 10.88
N LEU A 121 16.96 0.43 10.04
CA LEU A 121 15.95 -0.56 10.34
C LEU A 121 16.69 -1.90 10.27
N THR A 122 17.01 -2.46 11.42
CA THR A 122 17.35 -3.89 11.55
C THR A 122 16.15 -4.67 11.01
N GLY A 123 16.17 -4.90 9.69
CA GLY A 123 15.47 -6.02 9.11
C GLY A 123 16.02 -7.28 9.78
N PRO A 124 15.22 -8.34 9.94
CA PRO A 124 15.78 -9.62 10.31
C PRO A 124 16.76 -10.01 9.20
N GLN A 125 18.04 -9.78 9.42
CA GLN A 125 19.09 -10.51 8.71
C GLN A 125 19.11 -11.88 9.36
N GLY A 126 18.60 -12.87 8.64
CA GLY A 126 18.47 -14.24 9.11
C GLY A 126 18.12 -15.18 7.98
N ASN A 127 19.14 -15.46 7.15
CA ASN A 127 19.32 -16.60 6.26
C ASN A 127 18.42 -16.73 5.01
N GLU A 128 19.07 -16.54 3.87
CA GLU A 128 18.61 -16.78 2.49
C GLU A 128 18.35 -18.26 2.14
N GLU A 129 18.09 -19.13 3.12
CA GLU A 129 17.80 -20.54 2.89
C GLU A 129 16.79 -21.02 3.94
N GLY A 130 15.49 -20.86 3.67
CA GLY A 130 14.44 -21.42 4.55
C GLY A 130 13.10 -20.68 4.64
N GLU A 131 12.89 -19.55 3.95
CA GLU A 131 11.63 -18.78 4.05
C GLU A 131 10.46 -19.30 3.19
N ASP A 132 10.50 -20.54 2.72
CA ASP A 132 9.33 -21.17 2.06
C ASP A 132 8.30 -21.72 3.08
N ALA A 133 8.63 -21.76 4.39
CA ALA A 133 7.80 -22.39 5.41
C ALA A 133 7.13 -21.43 6.41
N ALA A 134 7.43 -20.12 6.38
CA ALA A 134 6.74 -19.10 7.18
C ALA A 134 5.61 -18.40 6.39
N LEU A 135 5.23 -18.96 5.24
CA LEU A 135 4.08 -18.57 4.40
C LEU A 135 2.75 -19.02 5.02
N GLY A 136 2.60 -18.79 6.32
CA GLY A 136 1.37 -18.92 7.08
C GLY A 136 0.48 -17.72 6.82
N ASP A 137 -0.26 -17.82 5.73
CA ASP A 137 -1.63 -17.33 5.59
C ASP A 137 -1.88 -16.01 4.83
N ALA A 138 -2.10 -16.15 3.52
CA ALA A 138 -2.76 -15.15 2.69
C ALA A 138 -4.23 -14.88 3.09
N ARG A 139 -4.80 -15.57 4.11
CA ARG A 139 -6.17 -15.34 4.61
C ARG A 139 -6.31 -14.14 5.55
N HIS A 140 -5.21 -13.46 5.93
CA HIS A 140 -5.28 -12.15 6.61
C HIS A 140 -4.97 -10.97 5.69
N VAL A 141 -5.36 -11.08 4.41
CA VAL A 141 -5.64 -9.90 3.60
C VAL A 141 -6.95 -9.31 4.13
N ALA A 142 -6.87 -8.17 4.82
CA ALA A 142 -8.03 -7.45 5.35
C ALA A 142 -9.12 -7.30 4.27
N ASP A 143 -10.37 -7.49 4.68
CA ASP A 143 -11.55 -7.47 3.82
C ASP A 143 -11.64 -6.15 3.00
N PRO A 144 -11.57 -6.21 1.66
CA PRO A 144 -11.66 -5.03 0.80
C PRO A 144 -13.11 -4.54 0.61
N SER A 145 -14.12 -5.23 1.18
CA SER A 145 -15.55 -4.97 0.98
C SER A 145 -15.96 -3.52 1.31
N GLU A 146 -15.39 -2.91 2.35
CA GLU A 146 -15.70 -1.54 2.77
C GLU A 146 -15.37 -0.46 1.72
N PHE A 147 -14.51 -0.78 0.73
CA PHE A 147 -13.93 0.18 -0.22
C PHE A 147 -14.16 -0.19 -1.69
N ASN A 148 -15.10 -1.11 -1.97
CA ASN A 148 -15.54 -1.43 -3.32
C ASN A 148 -16.27 -0.26 -4.01
N ASP A 149 -16.70 0.74 -3.25
CA ASP A 149 -17.31 1.97 -3.74
C ASP A 149 -16.23 3.04 -4.05
N PRO A 150 -16.07 3.45 -5.32
CA PRO A 150 -15.18 4.54 -5.71
C PRO A 150 -15.43 5.86 -4.96
N ALA A 151 -16.67 6.14 -4.56
CA ALA A 151 -17.01 7.34 -3.80
C ALA A 151 -16.41 7.28 -2.40
N ARG A 152 -16.52 6.14 -1.71
CA ARG A 152 -15.89 5.90 -0.41
C ARG A 152 -14.36 5.93 -0.47
N ALA A 153 -13.77 5.44 -1.56
CA ALA A 153 -12.33 5.53 -1.78
C ALA A 153 -11.85 6.99 -1.97
N TYR A 154 -12.64 7.82 -2.66
CA TYR A 154 -12.36 9.25 -2.81
C TYR A 154 -12.58 10.04 -1.51
N GLU A 155 -13.62 9.71 -0.75
CA GLU A 155 -13.83 10.26 0.60
C GLU A 155 -12.65 9.92 1.52
N HIS A 156 -12.21 8.67 1.51
CA HIS A 156 -11.02 8.22 2.26
C HIS A 156 -9.75 8.97 1.84
N LEU A 157 -9.57 9.25 0.54
CA LEU A 157 -8.49 10.11 0.04
C LEU A 157 -8.56 11.54 0.56
N SER A 158 -9.77 12.13 0.55
CA SER A 158 -10.01 13.48 1.04
C SER A 158 -9.76 13.61 2.55
N ILE A 159 -10.09 12.57 3.32
CA ILE A 159 -9.89 12.51 4.77
C ILE A 159 -8.40 12.37 5.08
N ILE A 160 -7.68 11.48 4.39
CA ILE A 160 -6.23 11.33 4.56
C ILE A 160 -5.49 12.63 4.24
N LYS A 161 -5.86 13.31 3.13
CA LYS A 161 -5.28 14.60 2.77
C LYS A 161 -5.52 15.64 3.88
N ARG A 162 -6.74 15.77 4.37
CA ARG A 162 -7.09 16.68 5.47
C ARG A 162 -6.34 16.34 6.76
N MET A 163 -6.26 15.07 7.13
CA MET A 163 -5.50 14.63 8.30
C MET A 163 -4.02 15.00 8.18
N ARG A 164 -3.42 14.82 7.00
CA ARG A 164 -2.03 15.21 6.72
C ARG A 164 -1.84 16.72 6.83
N ASP A 165 -2.76 17.51 6.28
CA ASP A 165 -2.73 18.96 6.39
C ASP A 165 -2.85 19.42 7.86
N CYS A 166 -3.69 18.74 8.65
CA CYS A 166 -3.82 18.98 10.09
C CYS A 166 -2.54 18.59 10.87
N ILE A 167 -1.88 17.48 10.51
CA ILE A 167 -0.60 17.09 11.11
C ILE A 167 0.49 18.11 10.77
N ASN A 168 0.51 18.64 9.55
CA ASN A 168 1.48 19.65 9.13
C ASN A 168 1.35 20.97 9.90
N LYS A 169 0.16 21.27 10.44
CA LYS A 169 -0.13 22.44 11.29
C LYS A 169 0.25 22.25 12.77
N LEU A 170 0.61 21.04 13.20
CA LEU A 170 1.08 20.81 14.56
C LEU A 170 2.42 21.52 14.79
N SER A 171 2.74 21.82 16.05
CA SER A 171 4.08 22.29 16.42
C SER A 171 5.14 21.27 16.04
N ASP A 172 6.38 21.71 15.77
CA ASP A 172 7.46 20.83 15.30
C ASP A 172 7.67 19.62 16.19
N THR A 173 7.57 19.80 17.51
CA THR A 173 7.71 18.72 18.48
C THR A 173 6.60 17.68 18.36
N LEU A 174 5.33 18.11 18.30
CA LEU A 174 4.18 17.20 18.17
C LEU A 174 4.14 16.54 16.80
N ARG A 175 4.43 17.31 15.74
CA ARG A 175 4.50 16.83 14.36
C ARG A 175 5.55 15.75 14.21
N THR A 176 6.76 15.98 14.72
CA THR A 176 7.86 15.01 14.62
C THR A 176 7.54 13.73 15.39
N THR A 177 7.04 13.84 16.64
CA THR A 177 6.62 12.65 17.41
C THR A 177 5.49 11.88 16.70
N MET A 178 4.51 12.59 16.12
CA MET A 178 3.42 11.97 15.37
C MET A 178 3.91 11.26 14.11
N PHE A 179 4.82 11.88 13.34
CA PHE A 179 5.38 11.26 12.14
C PHE A 179 6.18 10.00 12.44
N LEU A 180 7.03 10.01 13.47
CA LEU A 180 7.76 8.80 13.85
C LEU A 180 6.81 7.68 14.27
N TYR A 181 5.74 8.00 15.01
CA TYR A 181 4.73 7.02 15.39
C TYR A 181 3.93 6.47 14.19
N LEU A 182 3.62 7.32 13.20
CA LEU A 182 2.92 6.90 11.98
C LEU A 182 3.81 6.12 11.00
N ASP A 183 5.13 6.16 11.18
CA ASP A 183 6.09 5.30 10.47
C ASP A 183 6.31 3.94 11.20
N ASP A 184 5.38 3.52 12.06
CA ASP A 184 5.45 2.29 12.88
C ASP A 184 6.69 2.22 13.82
N MET A 185 7.29 3.35 14.18
CA MET A 185 8.40 3.36 15.13
C MET A 185 7.90 3.06 16.57
N PRO A 186 8.51 2.11 17.30
CA PRO A 186 8.20 1.86 18.71
C PRO A 186 8.39 3.09 19.58
N MET A 187 7.51 3.30 20.56
CA MET A 187 7.54 4.49 21.43
C MET A 187 8.87 4.64 22.18
N GLU A 188 9.51 3.52 22.52
CA GLU A 188 10.82 3.45 23.16
C GLU A 188 11.94 3.97 22.25
N GLN A 189 11.83 3.73 20.94
CA GLN A 189 12.79 4.25 19.96
C GLN A 189 12.57 5.74 19.71
N ILE A 190 11.30 6.17 19.61
CA ILE A 190 10.94 7.60 19.52
C ILE A 190 11.49 8.37 20.73
N ALA A 191 11.31 7.81 21.93
CA ALA A 191 11.81 8.37 23.19
C ALA A 191 13.33 8.58 23.15
N ARG A 192 14.10 7.57 22.72
CA ARG A 192 15.56 7.69 22.58
C ARG A 192 15.97 8.71 21.51
N GLN A 193 15.32 8.68 20.35
CA GLN A 193 15.68 9.55 19.23
C GLN A 193 15.41 11.03 19.53
N GLN A 194 14.37 11.32 20.32
CA GLN A 194 14.00 12.69 20.68
C GLN A 194 14.54 13.14 22.05
N ASP A 195 15.34 12.30 22.71
CA ASP A 195 15.83 12.50 24.08
C ASP A 195 14.69 12.82 25.09
N LEU A 196 13.70 11.92 25.13
CA LEU A 196 12.50 12.03 25.96
C LEU A 196 12.29 10.75 26.78
N HIS A 197 11.48 10.87 27.83
CA HIS A 197 10.89 9.70 28.47
C HIS A 197 9.66 9.20 27.70
N VAL A 198 9.43 7.88 27.72
CA VAL A 198 8.27 7.23 27.07
C VAL A 198 6.91 7.84 27.48
N PRO A 199 6.66 8.20 28.76
CA PRO A 199 5.43 8.90 29.14
C PRO A 199 5.25 10.26 28.43
N THR A 200 6.34 10.98 28.18
CA THR A 200 6.31 12.24 27.43
C THR A 200 5.94 12.01 25.97
N VAL A 201 6.44 10.93 25.36
CA VAL A 201 6.03 10.49 24.01
C VAL A 201 4.52 10.21 23.98
N LYS A 202 3.99 9.46 24.96
CA LYS A 202 2.56 9.17 25.08
C LYS A 202 1.72 10.46 25.21
N SER A 203 2.15 11.39 26.06
CA SER A 203 1.49 12.69 26.25
C SER A 203 1.47 13.51 24.96
N ARG A 204 2.61 13.60 24.26
CA ARG A 204 2.72 14.30 22.97
C ARG A 204 1.82 13.65 21.91
N LEU A 205 1.79 12.33 21.81
CA LEU A 205 0.91 11.62 20.88
C LEU A 205 -0.57 11.85 21.21
N HIS A 206 -0.94 11.85 22.50
CA HIS A 206 -2.30 12.14 22.91
C HIS A 206 -2.72 13.57 22.53
N ALA A 207 -1.87 14.57 22.81
CA ALA A 207 -2.11 15.96 22.43
C ALA A 207 -2.20 16.13 20.90
N ALA A 208 -1.27 15.53 20.16
CA ALA A 208 -1.25 15.56 18.70
C ALA A 208 -2.51 14.91 18.10
N ARG A 209 -2.95 13.75 18.60
CA ARG A 209 -4.20 13.09 18.17
C ARG A 209 -5.40 13.97 18.40
N LYS A 210 -5.54 14.57 19.59
CA LYS A 210 -6.66 15.46 19.91
C LYS A 210 -6.74 16.63 18.92
N LEU A 211 -5.61 17.30 18.70
CA LEU A 211 -5.54 18.45 17.77
C LEU A 211 -5.84 18.06 16.33
N VAL A 212 -5.33 16.90 15.86
CA VAL A 212 -5.60 16.41 14.51
C VAL A 212 -7.07 16.02 14.34
N THR A 213 -7.67 15.34 15.31
CA THR A 213 -9.09 14.97 15.28
C THR A 213 -9.97 16.22 15.25
N ASP A 214 -9.71 17.21 16.11
CA ASP A 214 -10.46 18.46 16.14
C ASP A 214 -10.32 19.25 14.83
N CYS A 215 -9.10 19.31 14.27
CA CYS A 215 -8.83 19.97 12.99
C CYS A 215 -9.52 19.25 11.81
N THR A 216 -9.50 17.92 11.80
CA THR A 216 -10.12 17.12 10.73
C THR A 216 -11.64 17.25 10.77
N ARG A 217 -12.25 17.26 11.97
CA ARG A 217 -13.70 17.44 12.15
C ARG A 217 -14.18 18.83 11.74
N LYS A 218 -13.43 19.89 12.07
CA LYS A 218 -13.79 21.28 11.69
C LYS A 218 -13.79 21.53 10.18
N GLY A 219 -13.16 20.67 9.39
CA GLY A 219 -13.17 20.74 7.92
C GLY A 219 -14.22 19.84 7.27
N MET A 220 -15.19 19.31 8.03
CA MET A 220 -16.33 18.51 7.55
C MET A 220 -17.67 19.26 7.57
N ASP A 221 -17.73 20.42 8.24
CA ASP A 221 -18.83 21.39 8.16
C ASP A 221 -18.59 22.37 6.98
#